data_AF-A0A4Y9RHL0-F1
#
_entry.id   AF-A0A4Y9RHL0-F1
#
_cell.length_a   1.000
_cell.length_b   1.000
_cell.length_c   1.000
_cell.angle_alpha   90.00
_cell.angle_beta   90.00
_cell.angle_gamma   90.00
#
_symmetry.space_group_name_H-M   'P 1'
#
loop_
_entity.id
_entity.type
_entity.pdbx_description
1 polymer ?
#
loop_
_entity_poly.entity_id
_entity_poly.type
_entity_poly.pdbx_seq_one_letter_code
_entity_poly.pdbx_strand_id
1 'polypeptide(L)'
;MLASCRKTWRIDAQAAVHDRKYHAGAGSLVKRKDAHFGKGLPPKVKSNLEVPYVKAGPMALYFMPDRVLVYSAAGVGAIAYKDLQVTGMSRQFIEDGSVTSDATVVGRTWRYVNKSGGPDRRFKNNRELPIALYEEISFRSASGLNEVYQLSKHSLTATVHVELKRTEAALPT
;
A
#
# COMPACT_ATOMS: atom_id res chain seq x y z
N MET A 1 1.69 -4.06 -13.12
CA MET A 1 1.36 -5.01 -12.05
C MET A 1 0.64 -4.34 -10.87
N LEU A 2 1.27 -3.39 -10.15
CA LEU A 2 0.59 -2.67 -9.05
C LEU A 2 -0.65 -1.88 -9.51
N ALA A 3 -0.56 -1.23 -10.67
CA ALA A 3 -1.68 -0.55 -11.32
C ALA A 3 -2.85 -1.48 -11.75
N SER A 4 -2.70 -2.81 -11.63
CA SER A 4 -3.78 -3.77 -11.91
C SER A 4 -4.63 -4.08 -10.69
N CYS A 5 -4.30 -3.54 -9.52
CA CYS A 5 -5.13 -3.63 -8.32
C CYS A 5 -6.33 -2.71 -8.50
N ARG A 6 -7.55 -3.22 -8.29
CA ARG A 6 -8.77 -2.41 -8.40
C ARG A 6 -8.89 -1.37 -7.30
N LYS A 7 -8.28 -1.64 -6.15
CA LYS A 7 -8.21 -0.70 -5.04
C LYS A 7 -6.78 -0.62 -4.50
N THR A 8 -6.35 0.62 -4.29
CA THR A 8 -5.05 0.95 -3.74
C THR A 8 -5.19 2.12 -2.80
N TRP A 9 -4.57 2.02 -1.62
CA TRP A 9 -4.67 3.03 -0.58
C TRP A 9 -3.30 3.37 -0.05
N ARG A 10 -3.11 4.62 0.36
CA ARG A 10 -2.06 5.03 1.28
C ARG A 10 -2.58 4.88 2.70
N ILE A 11 -1.78 4.28 3.56
CA ILE A 11 -2.02 4.23 5.00
C ILE A 11 -0.97 5.07 5.72
N ASP A 12 -1.35 5.60 6.88
CA ASP A 12 -0.40 6.33 7.72
C ASP A 12 0.69 5.37 8.22
N ALA A 13 1.94 5.68 7.91
CA ALA A 13 3.08 4.83 8.25
C ALA A 13 3.26 4.67 9.77
N GLN A 14 2.90 5.68 10.58
CA GLN A 14 2.95 5.58 12.04
C GLN A 14 1.87 4.62 12.56
N ALA A 15 0.67 4.68 11.99
CA ALA A 15 -0.42 3.77 12.33
C ALA A 15 -0.07 2.32 11.97
N ALA A 16 0.55 2.08 10.81
CA ALA A 16 0.96 0.74 10.37
C ALA A 16 1.97 0.07 11.32
N VAL A 17 2.89 0.85 11.91
CA VAL A 17 3.87 0.34 12.89
C VAL A 17 3.22 0.04 14.23
N HIS A 18 2.32 0.92 14.70
CA HIS A 18 1.60 0.70 15.96
C HIS A 18 0.70 -0.54 15.88
N ASP A 19 0.03 -0.74 14.75
CA ASP A 19 -0.86 -1.87 14.53
C ASP A 19 -0.11 -3.22 14.53
N ARG A 20 1.13 -3.24 14.01
CA ARG A 20 2.01 -4.42 14.07
C ARG A 20 2.20 -4.96 15.49
N LYS A 21 2.14 -4.11 16.52
CA LYS A 21 2.35 -4.50 17.92
C LYS A 21 1.07 -4.91 18.65
N TYR A 22 -0.11 -4.48 18.20
CA TYR A 22 -1.30 -4.54 19.05
C TYR A 22 -2.53 -5.20 18.41
N HIS A 23 -2.77 -5.14 17.09
CA HIS A 23 -4.04 -5.64 16.53
C HIS A 23 -3.88 -6.32 15.15
N ALA A 24 -3.76 -7.65 15.14
CA ALA A 24 -3.74 -8.46 13.92
C ALA A 24 -5.14 -8.59 13.26
N GLY A 25 -5.81 -7.48 12.95
CA GLY A 25 -7.07 -7.49 12.18
C GLY A 25 -8.09 -6.41 12.51
N ALA A 26 -7.80 -5.42 13.36
CA ALA A 26 -8.77 -4.36 13.69
C ALA A 26 -8.88 -3.32 12.56
N GLY A 27 -9.70 -3.60 11.55
CA GLY A 27 -9.90 -2.73 10.38
C GLY A 27 -10.41 -1.31 10.68
N SER A 28 -10.87 -1.01 11.90
CA SER A 28 -11.48 0.29 12.23
C SER A 28 -10.48 1.42 12.51
N LEU A 29 -9.22 1.11 12.87
CA LEU A 29 -8.27 2.14 13.29
C LEU A 29 -7.38 2.67 12.16
N VAL A 30 -7.20 1.89 11.09
CA VAL A 30 -6.31 2.25 9.98
C VAL A 30 -7.04 3.20 9.03
N LYS A 31 -6.62 4.48 9.03
CA LYS A 31 -7.11 5.47 8.06
C LYS A 31 -6.48 5.23 6.70
N ARG A 32 -7.30 4.78 5.74
CA ARG A 32 -6.95 4.62 4.33
C ARG A 32 -7.30 5.87 3.55
N LYS A 33 -6.37 6.35 2.71
CA LYS A 33 -6.62 7.39 1.70
C LYS A 33 -6.39 6.77 0.33
N ASP A 34 -7.17 7.16 -0.67
CA ASP A 34 -6.97 6.60 -2.01
C ASP A 34 -5.57 6.92 -2.54
N ALA A 35 -4.95 5.90 -3.13
CA ALA A 35 -3.71 6.01 -3.87
C ALA A 35 -3.97 5.56 -5.31
N HIS A 36 -3.17 6.05 -6.25
CA HIS A 36 -3.25 5.68 -7.65
C HIS A 36 -1.88 5.25 -8.15
N PHE A 37 -1.78 4.03 -8.64
CA PHE A 37 -0.59 3.51 -9.30
C PHE A 37 -0.80 3.55 -10.82
N GLY A 38 0.20 4.04 -11.55
CA GLY A 38 0.10 4.15 -13.00
C GLY A 38 1.46 4.21 -13.68
N LYS A 39 1.43 4.52 -14.97
CA LYS A 39 2.60 4.92 -15.76
C LYS A 39 2.39 6.34 -16.27
N GLY A 40 3.45 7.13 -16.29
CA GLY A 40 3.39 8.51 -16.75
C GLY A 40 4.54 9.33 -16.21
N LEU A 41 4.61 10.59 -16.62
CA LEU A 41 5.71 11.47 -16.27
C LEU A 41 5.44 12.36 -15.06
N PRO A 42 6.50 12.74 -14.32
CA PRO A 42 6.38 13.76 -13.31
C PRO A 42 5.96 15.10 -13.92
N PRO A 43 5.23 15.96 -13.18
CA PRO A 43 4.88 17.29 -13.64
C PRO A 43 6.12 18.08 -14.07
N LYS A 44 6.01 18.79 -15.20
CA LYS A 44 7.09 19.63 -15.79
C LYS A 44 8.31 18.85 -16.29
N VAL A 45 8.27 17.52 -16.35
CA VAL A 45 9.31 16.70 -16.99
C VAL A 45 8.82 16.29 -18.39
N LYS A 46 9.64 16.56 -19.42
CA LYS A 46 9.41 16.09 -20.79
C LYS A 46 10.39 14.97 -21.08
N SER A 47 9.87 13.80 -21.42
CA SER A 47 10.66 12.63 -21.80
C SER A 47 9.82 11.75 -22.72
N ASN A 48 10.47 10.89 -23.49
CA ASN A 48 9.85 9.84 -24.27
C ASN A 48 9.60 8.55 -23.46
N LEU A 49 10.03 8.50 -22.19
CA LEU A 49 9.89 7.35 -21.33
C LEU A 49 8.65 7.48 -20.43
N GLU A 50 7.79 6.46 -20.39
CA GLU A 50 6.79 6.34 -19.33
C GLU A 50 7.37 5.61 -18.13
N VAL A 51 7.31 6.24 -16.95
CA VAL A 51 7.81 5.66 -15.70
C VAL A 51 6.67 5.21 -14.81
N PRO A 52 6.84 4.12 -14.03
CA PRO A 52 5.89 3.79 -12.97
C PRO A 52 5.78 4.94 -11.97
N TYR A 53 4.57 5.19 -11.46
CA TYR A 53 4.37 6.13 -10.37
C TYR A 53 3.31 5.66 -9.39
N VAL A 54 3.36 6.21 -8.18
CA VAL A 54 2.25 6.18 -7.22
C VAL A 54 1.96 7.59 -6.74
N LYS A 55 0.67 7.95 -6.66
CA LYS A 55 0.21 9.24 -6.16
C LYS A 55 -0.86 9.05 -5.09
N ALA A 56 -0.75 9.78 -3.99
CA ALA A 56 -1.73 9.78 -2.90
C ALA A 56 -1.81 11.17 -2.25
N GLY A 57 -2.85 11.93 -2.62
CA GLY A 57 -2.97 13.33 -2.25
C GLY A 57 -1.80 14.17 -2.78
N PRO A 58 -1.11 14.95 -1.93
CA PRO A 58 0.03 15.78 -2.34
C PRO A 58 1.33 15.00 -2.53
N MET A 59 1.39 13.73 -2.08
CA MET A 59 2.57 12.88 -2.21
C MET A 59 2.53 12.10 -3.53
N ALA A 60 3.62 12.12 -4.29
CA ALA A 60 3.80 11.25 -5.45
C ALA A 60 5.25 10.75 -5.56
N LEU A 61 5.41 9.49 -5.93
CA LEU A 61 6.69 8.86 -6.23
C LEU A 61 6.72 8.48 -7.70
N TYR A 62 7.73 8.95 -8.43
CA TYR A 62 7.99 8.59 -9.83
C TYR A 62 9.28 7.80 -9.90
N PHE A 63 9.21 6.55 -10.36
CA PHE A 63 10.33 5.62 -10.41
C PHE A 63 11.09 5.81 -11.74
N MET A 64 11.93 6.84 -11.80
CA MET A 64 12.77 7.13 -12.96
C MET A 64 13.86 6.06 -13.12
N PRO A 65 14.51 5.93 -14.29
CA PRO A 65 15.56 4.93 -14.49
C PRO A 65 16.68 4.99 -13.45
N ASP A 66 17.07 6.18 -13.02
CA ASP A 66 18.22 6.43 -12.12
C ASP A 66 17.81 6.57 -10.65
N ARG A 67 16.67 7.21 -10.41
CA ARG A 67 16.24 7.65 -9.07
C ARG A 67 14.72 7.62 -8.93
N VAL A 68 14.25 7.58 -7.70
CA VAL A 68 12.85 7.89 -7.38
C VAL A 68 12.72 9.38 -7.12
N LEU A 69 11.92 10.08 -7.93
CA LEU A 69 11.53 11.45 -7.66
C LEU A 69 10.35 11.48 -6.70
N VAL A 70 10.49 12.27 -5.64
CA VAL A 70 9.50 12.42 -4.57
C VAL A 70 8.90 13.81 -4.65
N TYR A 71 7.62 13.90 -4.97
CA TYR A 71 6.85 15.14 -4.95
C TYR A 71 6.01 15.18 -3.69
N SER A 72 6.07 16.29 -2.96
CA SER A 72 5.27 16.53 -1.77
C SER A 72 4.79 17.99 -1.73
N ALA A 73 3.97 18.33 -0.74
CA ALA A 73 3.60 19.72 -0.48
C ALA A 73 4.81 20.61 -0.14
N ALA A 74 5.89 20.02 0.39
CA ALA A 74 7.11 20.74 0.75
C ALA A 74 8.07 20.97 -0.44
N GLY A 75 7.80 20.35 -1.60
CA GLY A 75 8.65 20.46 -2.79
C GLY A 75 9.00 19.09 -3.38
N VAL A 76 10.09 19.08 -4.16
CA VAL A 76 10.54 17.92 -4.92
C VAL A 76 11.91 17.47 -4.42
N GLY A 77 12.05 16.16 -4.16
CA GLY A 77 13.31 15.51 -3.81
C GLY A 77 13.60 14.32 -4.72
N ALA A 78 14.77 13.72 -4.56
CA ALA A 78 15.17 12.52 -5.30
C ALA A 78 15.91 11.54 -4.40
N ILE A 79 15.65 10.25 -4.58
CA ILE A 79 16.23 9.15 -3.80
C ILE A 79 16.88 8.16 -4.77
N ALA A 80 18.15 7.82 -4.56
CA ALA A 80 18.80 6.76 -5.33
C ALA A 80 18.24 5.39 -4.94
N TYR A 81 18.18 4.44 -5.88
CA TYR A 81 17.65 3.10 -5.61
C TYR A 81 18.36 2.38 -4.47
N LYS A 82 19.68 2.51 -4.37
CA LYS A 82 20.48 1.99 -3.25
C LYS A 82 20.04 2.49 -1.87
N ASP A 83 19.43 3.68 -1.81
CA ASP A 83 18.96 4.31 -0.56
C ASP A 83 17.45 4.08 -0.33
N LEU A 84 16.77 3.42 -1.27
CA LEU A 84 15.35 3.07 -1.20
C LEU A 84 15.16 1.66 -0.66
N GLN A 85 14.59 1.57 0.53
CA GLN A 85 14.15 0.31 1.11
C GLN A 85 12.70 0.03 0.70
N VAL A 86 12.47 -1.15 0.12
CA VAL A 86 11.13 -1.64 -0.19
C VAL A 86 10.87 -2.88 0.62
N THR A 87 9.76 -2.92 1.35
CA THR A 87 9.36 -4.09 2.12
C THR A 87 7.90 -4.38 1.89
N GLY A 88 7.50 -5.63 2.01
CA GLY A 88 6.11 -6.02 1.83
C GLY A 88 5.68 -7.11 2.79
N MET A 89 4.40 -7.11 3.09
CA MET A 89 3.76 -8.15 3.87
C MET A 89 2.29 -8.25 3.50
N SER A 90 1.72 -9.45 3.63
CA SER A 90 0.28 -9.60 3.52
C SER A 90 -0.40 -9.29 4.86
N ARG A 91 -1.54 -8.61 4.81
CA ARG A 91 -2.35 -8.22 5.97
C ARG A 91 -3.79 -8.64 5.81
N GLN A 92 -4.33 -9.20 6.88
CA GLN A 92 -5.77 -9.43 7.00
C GLN A 92 -6.46 -8.15 7.44
N PHE A 93 -7.55 -7.80 6.78
CA PHE A 93 -8.31 -6.60 7.03
C PHE A 93 -9.81 -6.92 7.07
N ILE A 94 -10.49 -6.57 8.16
CA ILE A 94 -11.95 -6.70 8.27
C ILE A 94 -12.61 -5.56 7.48
N GLU A 95 -13.32 -5.90 6.40
CA GLU A 95 -14.07 -4.92 5.62
C GLU A 95 -15.50 -4.79 6.15
N ASP A 96 -15.89 -3.58 6.53
CA ASP A 96 -17.30 -3.27 6.86
C ASP A 96 -18.12 -3.03 5.58
N GLY A 97 -17.45 -2.75 4.46
CA GLY A 97 -18.06 -2.53 3.15
C GLY A 97 -18.03 -3.76 2.24
N SER A 98 -18.22 -3.51 0.96
CA SER A 98 -17.94 -4.51 -0.07
C SER A 98 -16.43 -4.72 -0.23
N VAL A 99 -16.04 -5.97 -0.42
CA VAL A 99 -14.69 -6.34 -0.82
C VAL A 99 -14.59 -6.25 -2.34
N THR A 100 -13.47 -5.75 -2.84
CA THR A 100 -13.22 -5.71 -4.28
C THR A 100 -13.04 -7.12 -4.86
N SER A 101 -13.48 -7.35 -6.09
CA SER A 101 -13.53 -8.69 -6.70
C SER A 101 -12.15 -9.30 -6.99
N ASP A 102 -11.09 -8.49 -6.91
CA ASP A 102 -9.70 -8.94 -7.07
C ASP A 102 -8.98 -9.20 -5.73
N ALA A 103 -9.68 -9.08 -4.61
CA ALA A 103 -9.15 -9.39 -3.29
C ALA A 103 -9.52 -10.80 -2.84
N THR A 104 -8.60 -11.44 -2.11
CA THR A 104 -8.80 -12.77 -1.55
C THR A 104 -9.48 -12.65 -0.18
N VAL A 105 -10.70 -13.17 -0.02
CA VAL A 105 -11.34 -13.29 1.30
C VAL A 105 -10.84 -14.55 1.98
N VAL A 106 -10.20 -14.41 3.14
CA VAL A 106 -9.55 -15.51 3.89
C VAL A 106 -10.33 -15.94 5.13
N GLY A 107 -11.40 -15.23 5.46
CA GLY A 107 -12.25 -15.55 6.59
C GLY A 107 -13.41 -14.59 6.73
N ARG A 108 -14.18 -14.78 7.81
CA ARG A 108 -15.30 -13.94 8.20
C ARG A 108 -15.30 -13.77 9.70
N THR A 109 -15.80 -12.65 10.18
CA THR A 109 -15.98 -12.36 11.61
C THR A 109 -17.30 -11.64 11.83
N TRP A 110 -17.70 -11.42 13.07
CA TRP A 110 -18.91 -10.67 13.40
C TRP A 110 -18.58 -9.21 13.66
N ARG A 111 -19.47 -8.29 13.29
CA ARG A 111 -19.32 -6.86 13.61
C ARG A 111 -19.17 -6.64 15.12
N TYR A 112 -19.89 -7.42 15.91
CA TYR A 112 -19.74 -7.47 17.37
C TYR A 112 -19.46 -8.92 17.80
N VAL A 113 -18.28 -9.16 18.36
CA VAL A 113 -17.86 -10.49 18.82
C VAL A 113 -18.05 -10.64 20.33
N ASN A 114 -18.45 -11.84 20.75
CA ASN A 114 -18.44 -12.23 22.16
C ASN A 114 -17.02 -12.68 22.61
N LYS A 115 -16.87 -13.05 23.88
CA LYS A 115 -15.57 -13.50 24.43
C LYS A 115 -14.96 -14.72 23.73
N SER A 116 -15.78 -15.56 23.08
CA SER A 116 -15.35 -16.74 22.34
C SER A 116 -15.19 -16.49 20.84
N GLY A 117 -15.28 -15.24 20.36
CA GLY A 117 -15.14 -14.87 18.95
C GLY A 117 -16.38 -15.07 18.07
N GLY A 118 -17.48 -15.58 18.64
CA GLY A 118 -18.76 -15.74 17.95
C GLY A 118 -19.62 -14.47 17.97
N PRO A 119 -20.85 -14.50 17.41
CA PRO A 119 -21.73 -13.34 17.40
C PRO A 119 -22.16 -12.96 18.81
N ASP A 120 -21.98 -11.69 19.20
CA ASP A 120 -22.64 -11.15 20.37
C ASP A 120 -24.13 -10.93 20.07
N ARG A 121 -24.98 -11.75 20.70
CA ARG A 121 -26.44 -11.79 20.49
C ARG A 121 -27.19 -10.64 21.15
N ARG A 122 -26.53 -9.81 21.96
CA ARG A 122 -27.14 -8.61 22.57
C ARG A 122 -27.36 -7.50 21.55
N PHE A 123 -26.57 -7.48 20.49
CA PHE A 123 -26.69 -6.51 19.40
C PHE A 123 -27.67 -7.02 18.35
N LYS A 124 -28.79 -6.31 18.17
CA LYS A 124 -29.69 -6.51 17.03
C LYS A 124 -28.95 -6.12 15.74
N ASN A 125 -29.15 -6.87 14.66
CA ASN A 125 -28.49 -6.67 13.35
C ASN A 125 -26.95 -6.81 13.36
N ASN A 126 -26.43 -7.72 14.17
CA ASN A 126 -25.01 -8.08 14.14
C ASN A 126 -24.69 -8.91 12.89
N ARG A 127 -24.23 -8.24 11.81
CA ARG A 127 -23.86 -8.91 10.56
C ARG A 127 -22.44 -9.48 10.59
N GLU A 128 -22.19 -10.47 9.76
CA GLU A 128 -20.84 -10.93 9.46
C GLU A 128 -20.12 -9.97 8.50
N LEU A 129 -18.83 -9.78 8.76
CA LEU A 129 -17.90 -8.97 8.00
C LEU A 129 -16.82 -9.88 7.38
N PRO A 130 -16.51 -9.72 6.08
CA PRO A 130 -15.42 -10.46 5.45
C PRO A 130 -14.04 -9.98 5.95
N ILE A 131 -13.10 -10.92 6.02
CA ILE A 131 -11.69 -10.67 6.27
C ILE A 131 -10.96 -10.83 4.93
N ALA A 132 -10.53 -9.71 4.35
CA ALA A 132 -9.78 -9.67 3.10
C ALA A 132 -8.27 -9.74 3.37
N LEU A 133 -7.53 -10.39 2.47
CA LEU A 133 -6.07 -10.41 2.48
C LEU A 133 -5.54 -9.42 1.44
N TYR A 134 -4.81 -8.42 1.93
CA TYR A 134 -4.20 -7.36 1.13
C TYR A 134 -2.67 -7.41 1.20
N GLU A 135 -1.98 -6.84 0.22
CA GLU A 135 -0.55 -6.54 0.36
C GLU A 135 -0.36 -5.16 0.97
N GLU A 136 0.51 -5.02 1.96
CA GLU A 136 1.09 -3.74 2.35
C GLU A 136 2.51 -3.63 1.84
N ILE A 137 2.78 -2.63 1.00
CA ILE A 137 4.11 -2.30 0.48
C ILE A 137 4.57 -1.00 1.12
N SER A 138 5.76 -1.01 1.71
CA SER A 138 6.40 0.17 2.29
C SER A 138 7.58 0.62 1.43
N PHE A 139 7.70 1.93 1.23
CA PHE A 139 8.85 2.61 0.62
C PHE A 139 9.48 3.52 1.67
N ARG A 140 10.76 3.29 1.98
CA ARG A 140 11.48 4.03 3.02
C ARG A 140 12.87 4.46 2.57
N SER A 141 13.36 5.57 3.12
CA SER A 141 14.75 5.98 2.95
C SER A 141 15.29 6.65 4.21
N ALA A 142 16.62 6.63 4.39
CA ALA A 142 17.27 7.37 5.47
C ALA A 142 17.10 8.90 5.33
N SER A 143 16.85 9.38 4.11
CA SER A 143 16.57 10.79 3.82
C SER A 143 15.15 11.26 4.19
N GLY A 144 14.32 10.38 4.76
CA GLY A 144 13.03 10.75 5.34
C GLY A 144 11.78 10.29 4.57
N LEU A 145 11.92 9.49 3.50
CA LEU A 145 10.75 8.83 2.90
C LEU A 145 10.23 7.76 3.87
N ASN A 146 8.93 7.77 4.14
CA ASN A 146 8.26 6.73 4.91
C ASN A 146 6.80 6.60 4.48
N GLU A 147 6.60 5.87 3.39
CA GLU A 147 5.29 5.68 2.76
C GLU A 147 4.87 4.22 2.84
N VAL A 148 3.58 3.98 3.11
CA VAL A 148 2.99 2.64 3.13
C VAL A 148 1.71 2.64 2.31
N TYR A 149 1.61 1.66 1.41
CA TYR A 149 0.47 1.47 0.54
C TYR A 149 -0.13 0.09 0.75
N GLN A 150 -1.46 0.03 0.86
CA GLN A 150 -2.22 -1.20 0.91
C GLN A 150 -2.87 -1.45 -0.46
N LEU A 151 -2.77 -2.68 -0.97
CA LEU A 151 -3.19 -3.09 -2.30
C LEU A 151 -4.19 -4.24 -2.20
N SER A 152 -5.23 -4.21 -3.03
CA SER A 152 -6.28 -5.25 -3.03
C SER A 152 -5.79 -6.65 -3.33
N LYS A 153 -4.68 -6.78 -4.06
CA LYS A 153 -4.03 -8.06 -4.38
C LYS A 153 -2.84 -8.28 -3.43
N HIS A 154 -2.53 -9.55 -3.15
CA HIS A 154 -1.39 -9.95 -2.33
C HIS A 154 -0.23 -10.55 -3.15
N SER A 155 0.93 -10.77 -2.52
CA SER A 155 2.12 -11.41 -3.13
C SER A 155 2.77 -10.59 -4.25
N LEU A 156 2.65 -9.27 -4.20
CA LEU A 156 3.18 -8.36 -5.23
C LEU A 156 4.63 -7.92 -4.96
N THR A 157 5.08 -7.95 -3.72
CA THR A 157 6.35 -7.35 -3.31
C THR A 157 7.58 -7.98 -3.94
N ALA A 158 7.58 -9.31 -4.12
CA ALA A 158 8.69 -10.01 -4.77
C ALA A 158 8.90 -9.51 -6.21
N THR A 159 7.81 -9.36 -6.96
CA THR A 159 7.87 -8.83 -8.33
C THR A 159 8.31 -7.37 -8.35
N VAL A 160 7.86 -6.54 -7.40
CA VAL A 160 8.35 -5.16 -7.28
C VAL A 160 9.86 -5.12 -7.06
N HIS A 161 10.41 -5.99 -6.21
CA HIS A 161 11.85 -6.08 -6.01
C HIS A 161 12.60 -6.45 -7.29
N VAL A 162 12.08 -7.42 -8.04
CA VAL A 162 12.70 -7.84 -9.31
C VAL A 162 12.73 -6.69 -10.31
N GLU A 163 11.61 -5.96 -10.46
CA GLU A 163 11.53 -4.83 -11.38
C GLU A 163 12.44 -3.66 -10.96
N LEU A 164 12.53 -3.36 -9.66
CA LEU A 164 13.42 -2.30 -9.17
C LEU A 164 14.91 -2.64 -9.42
N LYS A 165 15.31 -3.89 -9.19
CA LYS A 165 16.68 -4.34 -9.48
C LYS A 165 17.00 -4.28 -10.98
N ARG A 166 16.03 -4.61 -11.85
CA ARG A 166 16.21 -4.47 -13.31
C ARG A 166 16.43 -3.01 -13.71
N THR A 167 15.66 -2.09 -13.13
CA THR A 167 15.80 -0.65 -13.38
C THR A 167 17.17 -0.13 -12.92
N GLU A 168 17.64 -0.52 -11.74
CA GLU A 168 18.97 -0.14 -11.24
C GLU A 168 20.10 -0.69 -12.13
N ALA A 169 19.99 -1.94 -12.58
CA ALA A 169 21.01 -2.58 -13.42
C ALA A 169 21.03 -2.09 -14.88
N ALA A 170 19.96 -1.43 -15.34
CA ALA A 170 19.85 -0.92 -16.71
C ALA A 170 20.58 0.42 -16.91
N LEU A 171 21.15 1.01 -15.85
CA LEU A 171 21.92 2.24 -15.93
C LEU A 171 23.37 1.94 -16.35
N PRO A 172 23.91 2.59 -17.40
CA PRO A 172 25.32 2.51 -17.69
C PRO A 172 26.12 3.14 -16.54
N THR A 173 27.11 2.40 -16.05
CA THR A 173 28.11 2.83 -15.05
C THR A 173 29.01 3.94 -15.57
#